data_AF-A0A5A5RH73-F1
#
_entry.id   AF-A0A5A5RH73-F1
#
_cell.length_a   1.000
_cell.length_b   1.000
_cell.length_c   1.000
_cell.angle_alpha   90.00
_cell.angle_beta   90.00
_cell.angle_gamma   90.00
#
_symmetry.space_group_name_H-M   'P 1'
#
loop_
_entity.id
_entity.type
_entity.pdbx_description
1 polymer ?
#
loop_
_entity_poly.entity_id
_entity_poly.type
_entity_poly.pdbx_seq_one_letter_code
_entity_poly.pdbx_strand_id
1 'polypeptide(L)'
;MLVSTSLMACSALNYSSFTELVPSFSPAPSPSPLDAATLLVLENKIYQQVNRYRQSRNLSPLLLNRAISQQARLHSQRMAAGLVPFSHQDFDKRAQTIGVSVPYEAVGENVAVNQGYDDPVMIAVDGWIKSQGHRENMEGDFDSTGIGVATDNQGKLYFTQIFLKRQSAPVSTNSLSYDPIQNQSFLITLEENTNYQVNRYRISQNLPPLRLDARISHEARLFSQKMANKQAPFSHDGFEGRVKAVQRKIPLEKMGENLAFMKGYPDPVSVAVKGWINSPGHQKNMVGDYNLTGIGIAKNNAGEYYFTQLFVKKR
;
A
#
# COMPACT_ATOMS: atom_id res chain seq x y z
N MET A 1 -22.85 -50.59 -5.86
CA MET A 1 -23.09 -51.35 -4.61
C MET A 1 -21.74 -51.81 -4.07
N LEU A 2 -21.48 -51.53 -2.79
CA LEU A 2 -20.50 -52.17 -1.88
C LEU A 2 -19.02 -52.03 -2.28
N VAL A 3 -18.26 -51.06 -1.74
CA VAL A 3 -17.67 -51.01 -0.38
C VAL A 3 -16.98 -52.31 0.00
N SER A 4 -15.66 -52.28 0.13
CA SER A 4 -14.92 -53.17 1.02
C SER A 4 -13.83 -52.40 1.75
N THR A 5 -14.11 -52.13 3.01
CA THR A 5 -13.15 -51.88 4.09
C THR A 5 -12.58 -53.21 4.57
N SER A 6 -11.33 -53.24 5.01
CA SER A 6 -10.93 -54.19 6.06
C SER A 6 -9.94 -53.55 7.04
N LEU A 7 -10.26 -53.70 8.32
CA LEU A 7 -9.53 -53.32 9.53
C LEU A 7 -8.82 -54.57 10.11
N MET A 8 -7.71 -54.31 10.84
CA MET A 8 -7.23 -55.02 12.06
C MET A 8 -6.70 -56.48 11.91
N ALA A 9 -5.74 -56.99 12.69
CA ALA A 9 -4.99 -56.57 13.89
C ALA A 9 -3.83 -57.58 14.21
N CYS A 10 -3.04 -57.25 15.25
CA CYS A 10 -2.26 -58.13 16.16
C CYS A 10 -0.94 -58.77 15.63
N SER A 11 0.17 -58.91 16.39
CA SER A 11 0.46 -58.74 17.82
C SER A 11 1.98 -58.74 18.13
N ALA A 12 2.32 -58.21 19.31
CA ALA A 12 3.57 -58.06 20.11
C ALA A 12 4.67 -59.18 20.03
N LEU A 13 5.95 -59.02 20.44
CA LEU A 13 6.55 -58.47 21.70
C LEU A 13 8.05 -58.09 21.58
N ASN A 14 8.42 -56.97 22.23
CA ASN A 14 9.60 -56.57 23.03
C ASN A 14 11.00 -57.22 22.87
N TYR A 15 12.06 -56.40 22.77
CA TYR A 15 12.88 -55.99 23.94
C TYR A 15 13.87 -54.84 23.62
N SER A 16 13.99 -53.96 24.60
CA SER A 16 14.78 -52.75 24.82
C SER A 16 16.15 -52.57 24.16
N SER A 17 16.42 -51.34 23.71
CA SER A 17 17.66 -50.63 24.04
C SER A 17 17.45 -49.12 24.01
N PHE A 18 18.12 -48.44 24.93
CA PHE A 18 18.03 -47.01 25.25
C PHE A 18 18.34 -46.13 24.03
N THR A 19 17.43 -45.21 23.71
CA THR A 19 17.73 -43.99 22.94
C THR A 19 17.20 -42.81 23.72
N GLU A 20 18.11 -41.86 23.99
CA GLU A 20 17.87 -40.63 24.71
C GLU A 20 16.73 -39.82 24.08
N LEU A 21 15.88 -39.26 24.95
CA LEU A 21 14.87 -38.27 24.58
C LEU A 21 15.57 -36.99 24.12
N VAL A 22 15.83 -36.87 22.83
CA VAL A 22 16.08 -35.57 22.20
C VAL A 22 14.74 -34.82 22.19
N PRO A 23 14.60 -33.67 22.87
CA PRO A 23 13.39 -32.87 22.74
C PRO A 23 13.28 -32.41 21.28
N SER A 24 12.19 -32.82 20.63
CA SER A 24 11.82 -32.31 19.32
C SER A 24 11.56 -30.80 19.46
N PHE A 25 12.53 -29.99 19.06
CA PHE A 25 12.31 -28.57 18.85
C PHE A 25 11.35 -28.43 17.67
N SER A 26 10.07 -28.19 17.96
CA SER A 26 9.18 -27.57 16.98
C SER A 26 9.84 -26.26 16.52
N PRO A 27 9.97 -26.00 15.21
CA PRO A 27 10.43 -24.69 14.76
C PRO A 27 9.51 -23.63 15.37
N ALA A 28 10.11 -22.60 15.98
CA ALA A 28 9.37 -21.46 16.49
C ALA A 28 8.45 -20.92 15.39
N PRO A 29 7.21 -20.50 15.70
CA PRO A 29 6.34 -19.89 14.70
C PRO A 29 7.10 -18.71 14.07
N SER A 30 7.22 -18.71 12.74
CA SER A 30 7.77 -17.58 11.99
C SER A 30 7.08 -16.30 12.46
N PRO A 31 7.82 -15.21 12.76
CA PRO A 31 7.20 -13.99 13.25
C PRO A 31 6.16 -13.52 12.23
N SER A 32 4.91 -13.38 12.68
CA SER A 32 3.87 -12.74 11.89
C SER A 32 4.33 -11.34 11.50
N PRO A 33 4.03 -10.87 10.27
CA PRO A 33 4.27 -9.49 9.90
C PRO A 33 3.70 -8.54 10.97
N LEU A 34 4.50 -7.56 11.40
CA LEU A 34 4.06 -6.49 12.31
C LEU A 34 2.73 -5.91 11.83
N ASP A 35 1.83 -5.67 12.79
CA ASP A 35 0.53 -5.09 12.48
C ASP A 35 0.66 -3.63 12.04
N ALA A 36 -0.41 -3.12 11.41
CA ALA A 36 -0.43 -1.77 10.87
C ALA A 36 -0.26 -0.68 11.95
N ALA A 37 -0.72 -0.93 13.19
CA ALA A 37 -0.57 0.01 14.30
C ALA A 37 0.90 0.14 14.71
N THR A 38 1.61 -0.98 14.79
CA THR A 38 3.04 -1.03 15.10
C THR A 38 3.86 -0.34 14.01
N LEU A 39 3.56 -0.61 12.73
CA LEU A 39 4.24 0.07 11.61
C LEU A 39 4.04 1.59 11.65
N LEU A 40 2.84 2.06 11.99
CA LEU A 40 2.56 3.49 12.14
C LEU A 40 3.34 4.12 13.31
N VAL A 41 3.50 3.39 14.42
CA VAL A 41 4.37 3.82 15.53
C VAL A 41 5.82 3.96 15.07
N LEU A 42 6.32 3.02 14.25
CA LEU A 42 7.67 3.11 13.67
C LEU A 42 7.81 4.33 12.75
N GLU A 43 6.84 4.59 11.87
CA GLU A 43 6.84 5.78 11.01
C GLU A 43 6.91 7.07 11.83
N ASN A 44 6.12 7.17 12.91
CA ASN A 44 6.14 8.35 13.78
C ASN A 44 7.45 8.47 14.57
N LYS A 45 8.06 7.35 15.02
CA LYS A 45 9.37 7.36 15.67
C LYS A 45 10.48 7.82 14.73
N ILE A 46 10.47 7.38 13.46
CA ILE A 46 11.41 7.84 12.43
C ILE A 46 11.25 9.37 12.25
N TYR A 47 10.00 9.85 12.11
CA TYR A 47 9.70 11.28 11.96
C TYR A 47 10.29 12.12 13.10
N GLN A 48 10.04 11.68 14.34
CA GLN A 48 10.55 12.34 15.53
C GLN A 48 12.09 12.32 15.58
N GLN A 49 12.73 11.19 15.24
CA GLN A 49 14.18 11.08 15.29
C GLN A 49 14.88 11.92 14.21
N VAL A 50 14.33 11.97 12.99
CA VAL A 50 14.85 12.84 11.92
C VAL A 50 14.72 14.31 12.30
N ASN A 51 13.59 14.73 12.86
CA ASN A 51 13.43 16.12 13.30
C ASN A 51 14.33 16.47 14.49
N ARG A 52 14.57 15.54 15.43
CA ARG A 52 15.58 15.72 16.49
C ARG A 52 16.98 15.88 15.92
N TYR A 53 17.35 15.08 14.92
CA TYR A 53 18.62 15.24 14.20
C TYR A 53 18.70 16.61 13.53
N ARG A 54 17.68 17.01 12.76
CA ARG A 54 17.66 18.33 12.10
C ARG A 54 17.83 19.48 13.11
N GLN A 55 17.12 19.41 14.24
CA GLN A 55 17.24 20.40 15.32
C GLN A 55 18.65 20.44 15.91
N SER A 56 19.33 19.29 16.10
CA SER A 56 20.72 19.26 16.59
C SER A 56 21.72 19.84 15.58
N ARG A 57 21.33 19.97 14.31
CA ARG A 57 22.08 20.66 13.24
C ARG A 57 21.62 22.10 13.02
N ASN A 58 20.77 22.66 13.89
CA ASN A 58 20.16 23.98 13.77
C ASN A 58 19.30 24.16 12.49
N LEU A 59 18.70 23.08 11.98
CA LEU A 59 17.81 23.09 10.82
C LEU A 59 16.34 23.10 11.25
N SER A 60 15.48 23.71 10.43
CA SER A 60 14.04 23.73 10.67
C SER A 60 13.45 22.31 10.65
N PRO A 61 12.52 21.98 11.55
CA PRO A 61 11.83 20.69 11.53
C PRO A 61 10.96 20.58 10.27
N LEU A 62 10.87 19.37 9.73
CA LEU A 62 10.01 19.02 8.61
C LEU A 62 8.57 18.84 9.09
N LEU A 63 7.60 19.23 8.27
CA LEU A 63 6.19 18.95 8.50
C LEU A 63 5.80 17.59 7.92
N LEU A 64 5.16 16.74 8.72
CA LEU A 64 4.66 15.45 8.22
C LEU A 64 3.45 15.66 7.30
N ASN A 65 3.52 15.18 6.07
CA ASN A 65 2.44 15.26 5.09
C ASN A 65 1.88 13.86 4.78
N ARG A 66 0.55 13.73 4.88
CA ARG A 66 -0.15 12.45 4.69
C ARG A 66 0.01 11.86 3.29
N ALA A 67 -0.02 12.69 2.24
CA ALA A 67 0.13 12.22 0.86
C ALA A 67 1.55 11.67 0.64
N ILE A 68 2.57 12.38 1.15
CA ILE A 68 3.97 11.92 1.11
C ILE A 68 4.12 10.61 1.88
N SER A 69 3.60 10.51 3.12
CA SER A 69 3.73 9.29 3.93
C SER A 69 3.02 8.11 3.30
N GLN A 70 1.87 8.33 2.68
CA GLN A 70 1.16 7.25 2.00
C GLN A 70 1.96 6.74 0.79
N GLN A 71 2.60 7.61 0.01
CA GLN A 71 3.47 7.21 -1.09
C GLN A 71 4.73 6.50 -0.62
N ALA A 72 5.38 6.99 0.44
CA ALA A 72 6.50 6.32 1.07
C ALA A 72 6.10 4.92 1.59
N ARG A 73 4.92 4.80 2.22
CA ARG A 73 4.42 3.53 2.75
C ARG A 73 4.15 2.52 1.64
N LEU A 74 3.56 2.97 0.54
CA LEU A 74 3.35 2.15 -0.64
C LEU A 74 4.67 1.61 -1.19
N HIS A 75 5.72 2.43 -1.27
CA HIS A 75 7.04 1.98 -1.73
C HIS A 75 7.64 0.92 -0.80
N SER A 76 7.66 1.20 0.51
CA SER A 76 8.12 0.22 1.52
C SER A 76 7.37 -1.10 1.44
N GLN A 77 6.04 -1.03 1.29
CA GLN A 77 5.17 -2.17 1.11
C GLN A 77 5.50 -2.98 -0.16
N ARG A 78 5.75 -2.31 -1.28
CA ARG A 78 6.15 -2.97 -2.54
C ARG A 78 7.51 -3.66 -2.42
N MET A 79 8.48 -3.04 -1.73
CA MET A 79 9.77 -3.67 -1.45
C MET A 79 9.62 -4.90 -0.55
N ALA A 80 8.89 -4.77 0.56
CA ALA A 80 8.59 -5.88 1.47
C ALA A 80 7.82 -7.03 0.80
N ALA A 81 7.08 -6.73 -0.26
CA ALA A 81 6.35 -7.71 -1.03
C ALA A 81 7.16 -8.42 -2.11
N GLY A 82 8.41 -8.01 -2.36
CA GLY A 82 9.20 -8.47 -3.50
C GLY A 82 8.66 -8.01 -4.86
N LEU A 83 7.78 -7.00 -4.89
CA LEU A 83 7.20 -6.46 -6.14
C LEU A 83 8.18 -5.55 -6.88
N VAL A 84 9.12 -4.95 -6.15
CA VAL A 84 10.20 -4.11 -6.66
C VAL A 84 11.47 -4.40 -5.83
N PRO A 85 12.68 -4.24 -6.40
CA PRO A 85 13.91 -4.41 -5.64
C PRO A 85 14.10 -3.29 -4.61
N PHE A 86 14.86 -3.57 -3.55
CA PHE A 86 15.34 -2.53 -2.62
C PHE A 86 16.20 -1.51 -3.38
N SER A 87 15.63 -0.34 -3.67
CA SER A 87 16.25 0.67 -4.52
C SER A 87 15.47 1.99 -4.51
N HIS A 88 16.07 3.01 -5.12
CA HIS A 88 15.41 4.27 -5.50
C HIS A 88 14.72 4.21 -6.87
N GLN A 89 14.60 3.03 -7.50
CA GLN A 89 14.00 2.90 -8.84
C GLN A 89 12.60 3.52 -8.88
N ASP A 90 12.28 4.25 -9.97
CA ASP A 90 11.00 4.95 -10.18
C ASP A 90 10.69 6.06 -9.14
N PHE A 91 11.71 6.59 -8.46
CA PHE A 91 11.55 7.72 -7.53
C PHE A 91 10.96 8.96 -8.20
N ASP A 92 11.35 9.25 -9.43
CA ASP A 92 10.78 10.33 -10.24
C ASP A 92 9.25 10.19 -10.40
N LYS A 93 8.76 8.96 -10.61
CA LYS A 93 7.31 8.69 -10.70
C LYS A 93 6.62 8.88 -9.36
N ARG A 94 7.21 8.41 -8.25
CA ARG A 94 6.68 8.68 -6.90
C ARG A 94 6.60 10.17 -6.63
N ALA A 95 7.67 10.92 -6.95
CA ALA A 95 7.73 12.36 -6.80
C ALA A 95 6.68 13.05 -7.69
N GLN A 96 6.50 12.63 -8.95
CA GLN A 96 5.45 13.13 -9.83
C GLN A 96 4.05 12.88 -9.25
N THR A 97 3.77 11.69 -8.72
CA THR A 97 2.47 11.38 -8.09
C THR A 97 2.18 12.30 -6.90
N ILE A 98 3.21 12.62 -6.09
CA ILE A 98 3.09 13.59 -5.00
C ILE A 98 2.91 15.02 -5.56
N GLY A 99 3.67 15.38 -6.60
CA GLY A 99 3.69 16.69 -7.25
C GLY A 99 2.38 17.12 -7.89
N VAL A 100 1.47 16.17 -8.18
CA VAL A 100 0.10 16.47 -8.62
C VAL A 100 -0.65 17.32 -7.58
N SER A 101 -0.33 17.20 -6.28
CA SER A 101 -0.98 18.00 -5.23
C SER A 101 -0.09 18.82 -4.34
N VAL A 102 1.16 18.43 -4.20
CA VAL A 102 2.14 19.17 -3.41
C VAL A 102 3.16 19.68 -4.41
N PRO A 103 2.88 20.78 -5.14
CA PRO A 103 3.86 21.40 -6.01
C PRO A 103 5.14 21.63 -5.22
N TYR A 104 6.25 21.22 -5.80
CA TYR A 104 7.55 21.24 -5.16
C TYR A 104 8.60 21.76 -6.12
N GLU A 105 9.64 22.34 -5.55
CA GLU A 105 10.82 22.81 -6.29
C GLU A 105 12.04 21.91 -6.04
N ALA A 106 12.02 21.15 -4.94
CA ALA A 106 13.02 20.12 -4.66
C ALA A 106 12.37 18.89 -4.00
N VAL A 107 12.93 17.71 -4.27
CA VAL A 107 12.50 16.42 -3.71
C VAL A 107 13.73 15.56 -3.40
N GLY A 108 13.66 14.79 -2.32
CA GLY A 108 14.70 13.83 -1.93
C GLY A 108 14.08 12.53 -1.42
N GLU A 109 14.84 11.43 -1.46
CA GLU A 109 14.41 10.14 -0.91
C GLU A 109 15.55 9.42 -0.21
N ASN A 110 15.24 8.90 0.97
CA ASN A 110 16.06 7.94 1.68
C ASN A 110 15.33 6.60 1.76
N VAL A 111 16.06 5.50 1.55
CA VAL A 111 15.56 4.14 1.79
C VAL A 111 16.48 3.42 2.77
N ALA A 112 15.93 2.55 3.59
CA ALA A 112 16.70 1.67 4.46
C ALA A 112 16.03 0.30 4.55
N VAL A 113 16.84 -0.70 4.90
CA VAL A 113 16.37 -2.04 5.20
C VAL A 113 17.16 -2.57 6.40
N ASN A 114 16.47 -3.13 7.39
CA ASN A 114 17.10 -3.79 8.54
C ASN A 114 16.21 -4.92 9.09
N GLN A 115 16.78 -5.79 9.93
CA GLN A 115 16.08 -6.96 10.48
C GLN A 115 16.69 -7.35 11.83
N GLY A 116 15.86 -7.73 12.79
CA GLY A 116 16.31 -8.34 14.05
C GLY A 116 16.98 -7.39 15.06
N TYR A 117 16.80 -6.08 14.92
CA TYR A 117 17.31 -5.09 15.88
C TYR A 117 16.25 -4.70 16.91
N ASP A 118 16.66 -4.49 18.15
CA ASP A 118 15.78 -4.02 19.25
C ASP A 118 15.21 -2.62 18.97
N ASP A 119 16.04 -1.74 18.38
CA ASP A 119 15.63 -0.43 17.90
C ASP A 119 15.87 -0.29 16.39
N PRO A 120 14.94 -0.79 15.56
CA PRO A 120 15.10 -0.72 14.11
C PRO A 120 14.98 0.73 13.57
N VAL A 121 14.40 1.65 14.34
CA VAL A 121 14.29 3.07 13.98
C VAL A 121 15.66 3.72 14.08
N MET A 122 16.35 3.52 15.20
CA MET A 122 17.72 4.04 15.40
C MET A 122 18.67 3.54 14.32
N ILE A 123 18.62 2.24 13.99
CA ILE A 123 19.49 1.66 12.96
C ILE A 123 19.24 2.29 11.58
N ALA A 124 17.98 2.51 11.21
CA ALA A 124 17.66 3.15 9.94
C ALA A 124 18.16 4.61 9.89
N VAL A 125 17.87 5.40 10.93
CA VAL A 125 18.24 6.83 10.96
C VAL A 125 19.75 7.01 11.08
N ASP A 126 20.44 6.26 11.93
CA ASP A 126 21.91 6.33 12.03
C ASP A 126 22.58 5.89 10.73
N GLY A 127 22.01 4.89 10.05
CA GLY A 127 22.45 4.47 8.71
C GLY A 127 22.33 5.61 7.69
N TRP A 128 21.22 6.35 7.71
CA TRP A 128 21.06 7.54 6.89
C TRP A 128 22.04 8.66 7.28
N ILE A 129 22.30 8.87 8.57
CA ILE A 129 23.25 9.91 9.02
C ILE A 129 24.67 9.58 8.56
N LYS A 130 25.07 8.30 8.58
CA LYS A 130 26.42 7.87 8.17
C LYS A 130 26.64 7.94 6.66
N SER A 131 25.61 7.66 5.86
CA SER A 131 25.67 7.77 4.40
C SER A 131 25.64 9.22 3.94
N GLN A 132 26.62 9.63 3.12
CA GLN A 132 26.69 11.02 2.64
C GLN A 132 25.41 11.46 1.92
N GLY A 133 24.97 10.73 0.89
CA GLY A 133 23.78 11.12 0.12
C GLY A 133 22.49 11.14 0.95
N HIS A 134 22.33 10.19 1.88
CA HIS A 134 21.16 10.18 2.76
C HIS A 134 21.18 11.32 3.78
N ARG A 135 22.36 11.65 4.30
CA ARG A 135 22.57 12.79 5.20
C ARG A 135 22.30 14.11 4.51
N GLU A 136 22.76 14.27 3.26
CA GLU A 136 22.47 15.44 2.43
C GLU A 136 20.95 15.65 2.28
N ASN A 137 20.16 14.59 2.08
CA ASN A 137 18.71 14.70 2.08
C ASN A 137 18.13 15.14 3.44
N MET A 138 18.63 14.58 4.55
CA MET A 138 18.16 14.95 5.89
C MET A 138 18.55 16.38 6.30
N GLU A 139 19.65 16.90 5.76
CA GLU A 139 20.14 18.26 6.02
C GLU A 139 19.66 19.28 4.97
N GLY A 140 19.05 18.82 3.88
CA GLY A 140 18.59 19.65 2.78
C GLY A 140 17.51 20.66 3.17
N ASP A 141 17.39 21.71 2.35
CA ASP A 141 16.35 22.73 2.43
C ASP A 141 15.01 22.15 1.96
N PHE A 142 14.39 21.39 2.85
CA PHE A 142 13.06 20.83 2.72
C PHE A 142 12.18 21.33 3.86
N ASP A 143 10.87 21.43 3.63
CA ASP A 143 9.89 21.89 4.62
C ASP A 143 8.86 20.80 4.98
N SER A 144 8.80 19.73 4.19
CA SER A 144 7.81 18.66 4.32
C SER A 144 8.45 17.29 4.17
N THR A 145 7.90 16.28 4.85
CA THR A 145 8.34 14.90 4.74
C THR A 145 7.19 13.92 4.85
N GLY A 146 7.41 12.70 4.39
CA GLY A 146 6.54 11.58 4.66
C GLY A 146 7.35 10.30 4.79
N ILE A 147 6.90 9.43 5.69
CA ILE A 147 7.61 8.22 6.07
C ILE A 147 6.68 7.03 5.90
N GLY A 148 7.25 5.95 5.38
CA GLY A 148 6.57 4.68 5.18
C GLY A 148 7.41 3.53 5.70
N VAL A 149 6.80 2.66 6.51
CA VAL A 149 7.44 1.43 6.99
C VAL A 149 6.60 0.22 6.62
N ALA A 150 7.25 -0.84 6.17
CA ALA A 150 6.62 -2.14 5.93
C ALA A 150 7.55 -3.27 6.35
N THR A 151 6.99 -4.46 6.59
CA THR A 151 7.75 -5.65 6.94
C THR A 151 7.37 -6.81 6.02
N ASP A 152 8.35 -7.63 5.65
CA ASP A 152 8.11 -8.88 4.92
C ASP A 152 7.75 -10.03 5.86
N ASN A 153 7.51 -11.22 5.30
CA ASN A 153 7.17 -12.42 6.06
C ASN A 153 8.38 -13.05 6.78
N GLN A 154 9.60 -12.52 6.60
CA GLN A 154 10.77 -12.88 7.40
C GLN A 154 11.03 -11.88 8.54
N GLY A 155 10.20 -10.83 8.66
CA GLY A 155 10.37 -9.78 9.66
C GLY A 155 11.41 -8.72 9.30
N LYS A 156 11.86 -8.67 8.04
CA LYS A 156 12.74 -7.59 7.56
C LYS A 156 11.92 -6.32 7.33
N LEU A 157 12.38 -5.22 7.90
CA LEU A 157 11.75 -3.92 7.81
C LEU A 157 12.34 -3.11 6.66
N TYR A 158 11.45 -2.49 5.89
CA TYR A 158 11.75 -1.60 4.78
C TYR A 158 11.24 -0.20 5.12
N PHE A 159 12.11 0.78 4.98
CA PHE A 159 11.85 2.17 5.33
C PHE A 159 12.01 3.02 4.07
N THR A 160 11.08 3.93 3.87
CA THR A 160 11.16 4.97 2.85
C THR A 160 10.85 6.28 3.54
N GLN A 161 11.68 7.29 3.31
CA GLN A 161 11.42 8.67 3.68
C GLN A 161 11.54 9.54 2.44
N ILE A 162 10.51 10.34 2.16
CA ILE A 162 10.51 11.30 1.07
C ILE A 162 10.49 12.71 1.68
N PHE A 163 11.26 13.60 1.08
CA PHE A 163 11.39 15.01 1.47
C PHE A 163 10.89 15.89 0.34
N LEU A 164 10.25 17.02 0.67
CA LEU A 164 9.86 18.04 -0.29
C LEU A 164 10.18 19.43 0.21
N LYS A 165 10.58 20.28 -0.73
CA LYS A 165 10.52 21.73 -0.61
C LYS A 165 9.30 22.16 -1.42
N ARG A 166 8.22 22.49 -0.72
CA ARG A 166 7.00 22.96 -1.38
C ARG A 166 7.29 24.26 -2.11
N GLN A 167 6.75 24.40 -3.32
CA GLN A 167 6.69 25.71 -3.97
C GLN A 167 5.87 26.65 -3.09
N SER A 168 6.39 27.85 -2.88
CA SER A 168 5.65 28.89 -2.16
C SER A 168 4.40 29.25 -2.96
N ALA A 169 3.22 28.93 -2.42
CA ALA A 169 1.99 29.53 -2.91
C ALA A 169 2.05 31.05 -2.61
N PRO A 170 1.49 31.92 -3.47
CA PRO A 170 1.27 33.31 -3.09
C PRO A 170 0.50 33.32 -1.76
N VAL A 171 1.01 34.08 -0.79
CA VAL A 171 0.52 34.10 0.59
C VAL A 171 -0.97 34.40 0.60
N SER A 172 -1.81 33.37 0.79
CA SER A 172 -3.17 33.54 1.27
C SER A 172 -3.19 33.15 2.73
N THR A 173 -3.13 34.17 3.60
CA THR A 173 -3.46 34.05 5.01
C THR A 173 -4.94 33.70 5.13
N ASN A 174 -5.27 32.41 5.14
CA ASN A 174 -6.39 31.85 5.91
C ASN A 174 -6.55 30.35 5.69
N SER A 175 -6.98 29.71 6.78
CA SER A 175 -7.94 28.61 6.83
C SER A 175 -7.45 27.16 6.74
N LEU A 176 -7.91 26.38 7.73
CA LEU A 176 -8.29 24.97 7.66
C LEU A 176 -9.37 24.72 6.59
N SER A 177 -9.15 25.16 5.34
CA SER A 177 -10.10 24.98 4.25
C SER A 177 -9.71 23.80 3.36
N TYR A 178 -10.75 23.12 2.87
CA TYR A 178 -10.69 22.02 1.93
C TYR A 178 -9.98 22.46 0.64
N ASP A 179 -8.77 21.95 0.40
CA ASP A 179 -8.06 22.10 -0.87
C ASP A 179 -8.41 20.91 -1.80
N PRO A 180 -9.14 21.15 -2.91
CA PRO A 180 -9.50 20.11 -3.88
C PRO A 180 -8.28 19.38 -4.47
N ILE A 181 -7.14 20.05 -4.55
CA ILE A 181 -5.90 19.51 -5.12
C ILE A 181 -5.24 18.52 -4.16
N GLN A 182 -5.19 18.82 -2.84
CA GLN A 182 -4.71 17.89 -1.81
C GLN A 182 -5.58 16.62 -1.70
N ASN A 183 -6.89 16.74 -1.91
CA ASN A 183 -7.79 15.59 -1.88
C ASN A 183 -7.51 14.63 -3.05
N GLN A 184 -7.23 15.15 -4.26
CA GLN A 184 -7.04 14.31 -5.44
C GLN A 184 -5.81 13.39 -5.33
N SER A 185 -4.65 13.86 -4.88
CA SER A 185 -3.48 12.98 -4.73
C SER A 185 -3.56 12.02 -3.56
N PHE A 186 -4.23 12.44 -2.48
CA PHE A 186 -4.58 11.50 -1.42
C PHE A 186 -5.39 10.34 -2.00
N LEU A 187 -6.41 10.62 -2.81
CA LEU A 187 -7.23 9.60 -3.48
C LEU A 187 -6.42 8.76 -4.47
N ILE A 188 -5.55 9.36 -5.30
CA ILE A 188 -4.65 8.62 -6.21
C ILE A 188 -3.76 7.66 -5.43
N THR A 189 -3.22 8.10 -4.30
CA THR A 189 -2.38 7.21 -3.49
C THR A 189 -3.19 6.08 -2.85
N LEU A 190 -4.46 6.33 -2.48
CA LEU A 190 -5.35 5.26 -2.06
C LEU A 190 -5.60 4.26 -3.20
N GLU A 191 -5.74 4.71 -4.45
CA GLU A 191 -5.91 3.83 -5.61
C GLU A 191 -4.70 2.91 -5.83
N GLU A 192 -3.48 3.46 -5.72
CA GLU A 192 -2.25 2.68 -5.83
C GLU A 192 -2.08 1.70 -4.66
N ASN A 193 -2.44 2.10 -3.44
CA ASN A 193 -2.48 1.22 -2.27
C ASN A 193 -3.52 0.10 -2.45
N THR A 194 -4.70 0.40 -3.01
CA THR A 194 -5.69 -0.62 -3.36
C THR A 194 -5.12 -1.61 -4.37
N ASN A 195 -4.45 -1.14 -5.43
CA ASN A 195 -3.80 -2.03 -6.39
C ASN A 195 -2.71 -2.90 -5.73
N TYR A 196 -1.91 -2.31 -4.85
CA TYR A 196 -0.90 -3.04 -4.09
C TYR A 196 -1.52 -4.18 -3.27
N GLN A 197 -2.56 -3.90 -2.47
CA GLN A 197 -3.18 -4.91 -1.62
C GLN A 197 -3.90 -6.00 -2.44
N VAL A 198 -4.55 -5.63 -3.56
CA VAL A 198 -5.12 -6.62 -4.49
C VAL A 198 -4.03 -7.51 -5.09
N ASN A 199 -2.89 -6.93 -5.47
CA ASN A 199 -1.77 -7.70 -6.02
C ASN A 199 -1.09 -8.59 -4.97
N ARG A 200 -1.01 -8.15 -3.70
CA ARG A 200 -0.57 -9.02 -2.59
C ARG A 200 -1.46 -10.25 -2.47
N TYR A 201 -2.77 -10.05 -2.54
CA TYR A 201 -3.73 -11.16 -2.51
C TYR A 201 -3.57 -12.07 -3.72
N ARG A 202 -3.46 -11.52 -4.94
CA ARG A 202 -3.24 -12.32 -6.17
C ARG A 202 -1.97 -13.16 -6.09
N ILE A 203 -0.87 -12.58 -5.61
CA ILE A 203 0.39 -13.31 -5.42
C ILE A 203 0.23 -14.43 -4.40
N SER A 204 -0.52 -14.20 -3.31
CA SER A 204 -0.82 -15.25 -2.33
C SER A 204 -1.70 -16.38 -2.90
N GLN A 205 -2.36 -16.15 -4.05
CA GLN A 205 -3.11 -17.15 -4.81
C GLN A 205 -2.31 -17.71 -6.02
N ASN A 206 -1.02 -17.43 -6.10
CA ASN A 206 -0.14 -17.81 -7.24
C ASN A 206 -0.56 -17.21 -8.59
N LEU A 207 -1.17 -16.01 -8.58
CA LEU A 207 -1.60 -15.31 -9.78
C LEU A 207 -0.67 -14.13 -10.12
N PRO A 208 -0.49 -13.80 -11.41
CA PRO A 208 0.30 -12.64 -11.81
C PRO A 208 -0.34 -11.33 -11.32
N PRO A 209 0.46 -10.32 -10.93
CA PRO A 209 -0.06 -9.02 -10.53
C PRO A 209 -0.73 -8.28 -11.70
N LEU A 210 -1.75 -7.49 -11.39
CA LEU A 210 -2.41 -6.59 -12.32
C LEU A 210 -1.60 -5.31 -12.47
N ARG A 211 -1.48 -4.84 -13.71
CA ARG A 211 -0.89 -3.53 -14.00
C ARG A 211 -1.95 -2.45 -13.94
N LEU A 212 -1.74 -1.45 -13.09
CA LEU A 212 -2.61 -0.27 -13.02
C LEU A 212 -2.50 0.52 -14.34
N ASP A 213 -3.63 0.87 -14.95
CA ASP A 213 -3.69 1.66 -16.19
C ASP A 213 -4.50 2.95 -15.96
N ALA A 214 -3.86 4.09 -16.17
CA ALA A 214 -4.45 5.41 -15.90
C ALA A 214 -5.74 5.67 -16.68
N ARG A 215 -5.91 5.08 -17.88
CA ARG A 215 -7.12 5.26 -18.69
C ARG A 215 -8.30 4.51 -18.09
N ILE A 216 -8.05 3.35 -17.48
CA ILE A 216 -9.07 2.57 -16.76
C ILE A 216 -9.38 3.26 -15.42
N SER A 217 -8.36 3.71 -14.68
CA SER A 217 -8.54 4.46 -13.43
C SER A 217 -9.36 5.73 -13.65
N HIS A 218 -9.18 6.43 -14.77
CA HIS A 218 -10.01 7.58 -15.12
C HIS A 218 -11.51 7.23 -15.19
N GLU A 219 -11.88 6.15 -15.88
CA GLU A 219 -13.29 5.71 -15.95
C GLU A 219 -13.83 5.27 -14.58
N ALA A 220 -13.01 4.59 -13.78
CA ALA A 220 -13.37 4.21 -12.42
C ALA A 220 -13.59 5.43 -11.51
N ARG A 221 -12.74 6.47 -11.63
CA ARG A 221 -12.86 7.73 -10.87
C ARG A 221 -14.14 8.47 -11.22
N LEU A 222 -14.47 8.58 -12.51
CA LEU A 222 -15.71 9.22 -12.96
C LEU A 222 -16.93 8.54 -12.31
N PHE A 223 -16.93 7.21 -12.22
CA PHE A 223 -18.05 6.51 -11.60
C PHE A 223 -18.08 6.68 -10.08
N SER A 224 -16.93 6.59 -9.40
CA SER A 224 -16.83 6.88 -7.96
C SER A 224 -17.31 8.30 -7.63
N GLN A 225 -16.96 9.29 -8.46
CA GLN A 225 -17.42 10.67 -8.31
C GLN A 225 -18.94 10.80 -8.50
N LYS A 226 -19.53 10.10 -9.49
CA LYS A 226 -20.99 10.07 -9.66
C LYS A 226 -21.70 9.51 -8.43
N MET A 227 -21.19 8.44 -7.85
CA MET A 227 -21.73 7.89 -6.60
C MET A 227 -21.57 8.87 -5.42
N ALA A 228 -20.39 9.45 -5.26
CA ALA A 228 -20.10 10.43 -4.20
C ALA A 228 -20.99 11.69 -4.30
N ASN A 229 -21.30 12.12 -5.52
CA ASN A 229 -22.13 13.28 -5.82
C ASN A 229 -23.64 12.95 -5.90
N LYS A 230 -24.04 11.70 -5.57
CA LYS A 230 -25.43 11.22 -5.63
C LYS A 230 -26.06 11.31 -7.03
N GLN A 231 -25.24 11.33 -8.07
CA GLN A 231 -25.67 11.28 -9.48
C GLN A 231 -25.87 9.85 -9.98
N ALA A 232 -25.39 8.86 -9.22
CA ALA A 232 -25.65 7.44 -9.42
C ALA A 232 -25.83 6.77 -8.05
N PRO A 233 -26.67 5.72 -7.94
CA PRO A 233 -26.72 4.90 -6.72
C PRO A 233 -25.43 4.10 -6.56
N PHE A 234 -25.16 3.62 -5.34
CA PHE A 234 -24.14 2.60 -5.11
C PHE A 234 -24.66 1.26 -5.65
N SER A 235 -24.43 1.01 -6.94
CA SER A 235 -24.82 -0.22 -7.63
C SER A 235 -23.92 -0.48 -8.84
N HIS A 236 -23.97 -1.69 -9.37
CA HIS A 236 -23.30 -2.05 -10.62
C HIS A 236 -24.04 -1.53 -11.86
N ASP A 237 -25.13 -0.77 -11.72
CA ASP A 237 -25.93 -0.30 -12.85
C ASP A 237 -25.09 0.53 -13.83
N GLY A 238 -25.41 0.37 -15.12
CA GLY A 238 -24.67 1.03 -16.19
C GLY A 238 -23.24 0.48 -16.40
N PHE A 239 -22.88 -0.68 -15.84
CA PHE A 239 -21.58 -1.31 -16.06
C PHE A 239 -21.23 -1.47 -17.54
N GLU A 240 -22.19 -1.86 -18.38
CA GLU A 240 -22.00 -1.93 -19.85
C GLU A 240 -21.56 -0.59 -20.46
N GLY A 241 -22.01 0.53 -19.91
CA GLY A 241 -21.55 1.86 -20.32
C GLY A 241 -20.08 2.10 -20.00
N ARG A 242 -19.63 1.64 -18.82
CA ARG A 242 -18.22 1.69 -18.40
C ARG A 242 -17.35 0.75 -19.23
N VAL A 243 -17.84 -0.45 -19.55
CA VAL A 243 -17.18 -1.39 -20.48
C VAL A 243 -16.94 -0.72 -21.83
N LYS A 244 -17.98 -0.11 -22.43
CA LYS A 244 -17.86 0.61 -23.69
C LYS A 244 -16.88 1.79 -23.61
N ALA A 245 -16.85 2.51 -22.48
CA ALA A 245 -15.94 3.63 -22.28
C ALA A 245 -14.47 3.21 -22.24
N VAL A 246 -14.16 2.11 -21.55
CA VAL A 246 -12.82 1.52 -21.54
C VAL A 246 -12.48 0.93 -22.91
N GLN A 247 -13.42 0.24 -23.56
CA GLN A 247 -13.22 -0.40 -24.87
C GLN A 247 -12.83 0.59 -25.97
N ARG A 248 -13.33 1.84 -25.91
CA ARG A 248 -12.91 2.92 -26.83
C ARG A 248 -11.43 3.30 -26.71
N LYS A 249 -10.78 2.99 -25.59
CA LYS A 249 -9.38 3.37 -25.28
C LYS A 249 -8.44 2.17 -25.27
N ILE A 250 -8.96 0.98 -24.99
CA ILE A 250 -8.20 -0.26 -24.79
C ILE A 250 -8.98 -1.43 -25.41
N PRO A 251 -8.41 -2.16 -26.38
CA PRO A 251 -9.05 -3.37 -26.90
C PRO A 251 -9.08 -4.42 -25.78
N LEU A 252 -10.28 -4.94 -25.47
CA LEU A 252 -10.49 -5.82 -24.33
C LEU A 252 -11.32 -7.05 -24.69
N GLU A 253 -11.00 -8.17 -24.04
CA GLU A 253 -11.66 -9.46 -24.18
C GLU A 253 -12.82 -9.55 -23.19
N LYS A 254 -12.53 -9.28 -21.91
CA LYS A 254 -13.48 -9.29 -20.81
C LYS A 254 -13.15 -8.22 -19.76
N MET A 255 -14.17 -7.83 -19.02
CA MET A 255 -14.07 -6.89 -17.90
C MET A 255 -14.85 -7.38 -16.70
N GLY A 256 -14.39 -6.99 -15.51
CA GLY A 256 -15.10 -7.17 -14.25
C GLY A 256 -15.09 -5.90 -13.42
N GLU A 257 -15.96 -5.81 -12.42
CA GLU A 257 -16.06 -4.67 -11.52
C GLU A 257 -16.25 -5.10 -10.07
N ASN A 258 -15.49 -4.44 -9.18
CA ASN A 258 -15.76 -4.43 -7.76
C ASN A 258 -16.10 -3.00 -7.31
N LEU A 259 -17.05 -2.89 -6.38
CA LEU A 259 -17.41 -1.63 -5.73
C LEU A 259 -17.21 -1.77 -4.22
N ALA A 260 -16.87 -0.67 -3.55
CA ALA A 260 -16.94 -0.60 -2.09
C ALA A 260 -17.39 0.78 -1.62
N PHE A 261 -18.12 0.79 -0.52
CA PHE A 261 -18.59 1.99 0.15
C PHE A 261 -18.26 1.89 1.64
N MET A 262 -17.72 2.96 2.22
CA MET A 262 -17.41 2.98 3.64
C MET A 262 -17.33 4.41 4.18
N LYS A 263 -17.47 4.55 5.50
CA LYS A 263 -17.39 5.81 6.24
C LYS A 263 -16.71 5.59 7.58
N GLY A 264 -15.89 6.56 8.00
CA GLY A 264 -15.30 6.56 9.35
C GLY A 264 -14.10 5.64 9.57
N TYR A 265 -13.56 5.00 8.54
CA TYR A 265 -12.37 4.15 8.68
C TYR A 265 -11.07 4.95 8.44
N PRO A 266 -10.05 4.79 9.32
CA PRO A 266 -8.76 5.46 9.15
C PRO A 266 -7.96 4.90 7.95
N ASP A 267 -8.12 3.60 7.66
CA ASP A 267 -7.57 2.90 6.50
C ASP A 267 -8.70 2.32 5.64
N PRO A 268 -9.32 3.12 4.75
CA PRO A 268 -10.42 2.67 3.92
C PRO A 268 -9.98 1.61 2.89
N VAL A 269 -8.70 1.59 2.50
CA VAL A 269 -8.19 0.65 1.50
C VAL A 269 -8.18 -0.78 2.06
N SER A 270 -7.63 -0.98 3.26
CA SER A 270 -7.59 -2.29 3.89
C SER A 270 -8.99 -2.84 4.16
N VAL A 271 -9.94 -1.98 4.52
CA VAL A 271 -11.34 -2.34 4.71
C VAL A 271 -11.97 -2.79 3.38
N ALA A 272 -11.81 -2.00 2.31
CA ALA A 272 -12.36 -2.33 1.00
C ALA A 272 -11.81 -3.68 0.47
N VAL A 273 -10.49 -3.86 0.50
CA VAL A 273 -9.85 -5.06 -0.06
C VAL A 273 -10.18 -6.31 0.76
N LYS A 274 -10.16 -6.24 2.10
CA LYS A 274 -10.61 -7.37 2.94
C LYS A 274 -12.07 -7.71 2.70
N GLY A 275 -12.92 -6.69 2.54
CA GLY A 275 -14.33 -6.86 2.18
C GLY A 275 -14.50 -7.60 0.84
N TRP A 276 -13.71 -7.24 -0.17
CA TRP A 276 -13.72 -7.95 -1.45
C TRP A 276 -13.20 -9.38 -1.34
N ILE A 277 -12.18 -9.65 -0.52
CA ILE A 277 -11.63 -11.01 -0.33
C ILE A 277 -12.70 -11.91 0.29
N ASN A 278 -13.45 -11.39 1.26
CA ASN A 278 -14.47 -12.15 2.00
C ASN A 278 -15.81 -12.28 1.26
N SER A 279 -15.94 -11.70 0.07
CA SER A 279 -17.17 -11.73 -0.72
C SER A 279 -16.96 -12.56 -2.00
N PRO A 280 -17.60 -13.73 -2.16
CA PRO A 280 -17.32 -14.64 -3.27
C PRO A 280 -17.42 -14.00 -4.66
N GLY A 281 -18.40 -13.09 -4.87
CA GLY A 281 -18.55 -12.36 -6.14
C GLY A 281 -17.39 -11.41 -6.43
N HIS A 282 -16.98 -10.61 -5.44
CA HIS A 282 -15.85 -9.68 -5.59
C HIS A 282 -14.50 -10.40 -5.66
N GLN A 283 -14.34 -11.46 -4.88
CA GLN A 283 -13.15 -12.31 -4.87
C GLN A 283 -12.95 -12.96 -6.23
N LYS A 284 -14.02 -13.46 -6.88
CA LYS A 284 -13.97 -14.03 -8.24
C LYS A 284 -13.36 -13.06 -9.25
N ASN A 285 -13.64 -11.75 -9.14
CA ASN A 285 -13.01 -10.75 -10.01
C ASN A 285 -11.51 -10.59 -9.68
N MET A 286 -11.13 -10.54 -8.40
CA MET A 286 -9.74 -10.39 -7.99
C MET A 286 -8.84 -11.56 -8.39
N VAL A 287 -9.38 -12.78 -8.43
CA VAL A 287 -8.65 -13.99 -8.90
C VAL A 287 -8.87 -14.29 -10.39
N GLY A 288 -9.66 -13.47 -11.08
CA GLY A 288 -9.96 -13.65 -12.49
C GLY A 288 -8.73 -13.47 -13.40
N ASP A 289 -8.80 -14.07 -14.58
CA ASP A 289 -7.81 -13.94 -15.65
C ASP A 289 -7.89 -12.53 -16.28
N TYR A 290 -7.25 -11.58 -15.63
CA TYR A 290 -7.08 -10.20 -16.04
C TYR A 290 -5.60 -9.82 -15.99
N ASN A 291 -5.19 -8.82 -16.78
CA ASN A 291 -3.81 -8.32 -16.81
C ASN A 291 -3.69 -6.82 -16.52
N LEU A 292 -4.80 -6.08 -16.65
CA LEU A 292 -4.89 -4.66 -16.32
C LEU A 292 -5.96 -4.42 -15.25
N THR A 293 -5.77 -3.36 -14.47
CA THR A 293 -6.79 -2.84 -13.57
C THR A 293 -6.81 -1.32 -13.63
N GLY A 294 -7.96 -0.73 -13.35
CA GLY A 294 -8.09 0.69 -13.02
C GLY A 294 -8.86 0.81 -11.72
N ILE A 295 -8.45 1.75 -10.88
CA ILE A 295 -9.08 1.99 -9.58
C ILE A 295 -9.39 3.47 -9.53
N GLY A 296 -10.60 3.78 -9.09
CA GLY A 296 -11.06 5.13 -8.84
C GLY A 296 -11.63 5.21 -7.45
N ILE A 297 -11.28 6.29 -6.75
CA ILE A 297 -11.81 6.55 -5.41
C ILE A 297 -12.29 8.00 -5.36
N ALA A 298 -13.48 8.20 -4.80
CA ALA A 298 -14.02 9.52 -4.49
C ALA A 298 -14.43 9.59 -3.02
N LYS A 299 -14.28 10.77 -2.43
CA LYS A 299 -14.73 11.06 -1.07
C LYS A 299 -15.66 12.26 -1.09
N ASN A 300 -16.84 12.15 -0.50
CA ASN A 300 -17.76 13.27 -0.38
C ASN A 300 -17.51 14.08 0.91
N ASN A 301 -18.20 15.22 1.04
CA ASN A 301 -18.08 16.10 2.21
C ASN A 301 -18.59 15.46 3.51
N ALA A 302 -19.41 14.41 3.44
CA ALA A 302 -19.83 13.64 4.59
C ALA A 302 -18.76 12.64 5.08
N GLY A 303 -17.61 12.57 4.39
CA GLY A 303 -16.51 11.67 4.73
C GLY A 303 -16.69 10.24 4.24
N GLU A 304 -17.65 10.00 3.34
CA GLU A 304 -17.90 8.69 2.74
C GLU A 304 -16.97 8.47 1.55
N TYR A 305 -16.33 7.30 1.50
CA TYR A 305 -15.52 6.88 0.37
C TYR A 305 -16.30 5.92 -0.52
N TYR A 306 -16.14 6.12 -1.81
CA TYR A 306 -16.68 5.29 -2.89
C TYR A 306 -15.51 4.78 -3.71
N PHE A 307 -15.40 3.47 -3.83
CA PHE A 307 -14.38 2.78 -4.59
C PHE A 307 -15.01 2.12 -5.81
N THR A 308 -14.35 2.24 -6.94
CA THR A 308 -14.60 1.44 -8.13
C THR A 308 -13.28 0.81 -8.58
N GLN A 309 -13.24 -0.51 -8.69
CA GLN A 309 -12.14 -1.22 -9.32
C GLN A 309 -12.66 -1.93 -10.57
N LEU A 310 -12.05 -1.61 -11.71
CA LEU A 310 -12.31 -2.24 -12.99
C LEU A 310 -11.15 -3.17 -13.34
N PHE A 311 -11.47 -4.41 -13.67
CA PHE A 311 -10.52 -5.41 -14.13
C PHE A 311 -10.64 -5.56 -15.65
N VAL A 312 -9.52 -5.62 -16.36
CA VAL A 312 -9.50 -5.72 -17.82
C VAL A 312 -8.56 -6.84 -18.25
N LYS A 313 -9.07 -7.71 -19.11
CA LYS A 313 -8.25 -8.62 -19.92
C LYS A 313 -8.10 -7.96 -21.27
N LYS A 314 -6.93 -7.39 -21.53
CA LYS A 314 -6.62 -6.79 -22.83
C LYS A 314 -6.55 -7.89 -23.90
N ARG A 315 -7.15 -7.64 -25.08
CA ARG A 315 -6.93 -8.47 -26.28
C ARG A 315 -5.53 -8.28 -26.82
#